data_AF-A0ABD1CKK4-F1
#
_entry.id   AF-A0ABD1CKK4-F1
#
_cell.length_a   1.000
_cell.length_b   1.000
_cell.length_c   1.000
_cell.angle_alpha   90.00
_cell.angle_beta   90.00
_cell.angle_gamma   90.00
#
_symmetry.space_group_name_H-M   'P 1'
#
loop_
_entity.id
_entity.type
_entity.pdbx_description
1 polymer ?
#
loop_
_entity_poly.entity_id
_entity_poly.type
_entity_poly.pdbx_seq_one_letter_code
_entity_poly.pdbx_strand_id
1 'polypeptide(L)'
;MNATGTMTNGMLDQNRILQLVAASSTGSPALKSVTSAACIRCFQMRQQRVQQPLPRAGTFCSSEAAQFLSCVNMETFKTCLQEYWTNSSSCITLRKFIENCPIPS
;
A
#
# COMPACT_ATOMS: atom_id res chain seq x y z
N MET A 1 1.25 7.72 -8.68
CA MET A 1 2.21 6.65 -9.06
C MET A 1 2.86 6.89 -10.43
N ASN A 2 2.24 7.65 -11.34
CA ASN A 2 2.91 8.11 -12.58
C ASN A 2 4.14 8.99 -12.32
N ALA A 3 4.05 9.95 -11.39
CA ALA A 3 5.15 10.87 -11.06
C ALA A 3 6.43 10.17 -10.57
N THR A 4 6.29 9.01 -9.93
CA THR A 4 7.39 8.18 -9.43
C THR A 4 7.86 7.14 -10.45
N GLY A 5 7.23 7.07 -11.62
CA GLY A 5 7.48 6.03 -12.62
C GLY A 5 7.14 4.62 -12.14
N THR A 6 6.33 4.49 -11.08
CA THR A 6 5.94 3.19 -10.49
C THR A 6 4.67 2.61 -11.07
N MET A 7 4.03 3.36 -11.96
CA MET A 7 2.90 2.92 -12.74
C MET A 7 3.14 3.25 -14.21
N THR A 8 3.11 2.24 -15.06
CA THR A 8 3.31 2.34 -16.50
C THR A 8 2.25 1.51 -17.21
N ASN A 9 1.60 2.11 -18.22
CA ASN A 9 0.51 1.47 -18.98
C ASN A 9 -0.60 0.87 -18.10
N GLY A 10 -0.96 1.56 -17.01
CA GLY A 10 -2.00 1.09 -16.10
C GLY A 10 -1.58 0.00 -15.11
N MET A 11 -0.32 -0.46 -15.17
CA MET A 11 0.22 -1.52 -14.31
C MET A 11 1.21 -0.98 -13.31
N LEU A 12 1.25 -1.58 -12.12
CA LEU A 12 2.20 -1.23 -11.06
C LEU A 12 3.49 -2.05 -11.22
N ASP A 13 4.63 -1.37 -11.12
CA ASP A 13 5.94 -2.00 -11.15
C ASP A 13 6.41 -2.30 -9.71
N GLN A 14 6.26 -3.56 -9.31
CA GLN A 14 6.64 -4.03 -7.97
C GLN A 14 8.12 -3.79 -7.67
N ASN A 15 9.02 -4.08 -8.60
CA ASN A 15 10.45 -3.94 -8.37
C ASN A 15 10.82 -2.46 -8.19
N ARG A 16 10.26 -1.58 -9.03
CA ARG A 16 10.49 -0.15 -8.92
C ARG A 16 9.95 0.42 -7.61
N ILE A 17 8.79 -0.05 -7.15
CA ILE A 17 8.20 0.36 -5.88
C ILE A 17 9.09 -0.06 -4.70
N LEU A 18 9.54 -1.31 -4.67
CA LEU A 18 10.41 -1.80 -3.60
C LEU A 18 11.77 -1.07 -3.59
N GLN A 19 12.34 -0.80 -4.77
CA GLN A 19 13.55 0.02 -4.90
C GLN A 19 13.35 1.42 -4.33
N LEU A 20 12.22 2.08 -4.61
CA LEU A 20 11.93 3.42 -4.07
C LEU A 20 11.76 3.41 -2.55
N VAL A 21 11.12 2.39 -1.98
CA VAL A 21 11.00 2.24 -0.52
C VAL A 21 12.39 2.08 0.11
N ALA A 22 13.24 1.23 -0.47
CA ALA A 22 14.61 1.02 0.01
C ALA A 22 15.48 2.30 -0.12
N ALA A 23 15.37 3.00 -1.24
CA ALA A 23 16.12 4.20 -1.56
C ALA A 23 15.60 5.47 -0.88
N SER A 24 14.43 5.42 -0.24
CA SER A 24 13.86 6.57 0.48
C SER A 24 14.87 7.16 1.47
N SER A 25 15.11 8.47 1.41
CA SER A 25 15.96 9.14 2.39
C SER A 25 15.25 9.34 3.74
N THR A 26 13.94 9.10 3.80
CA THR A 26 13.12 9.22 5.00
C THR A 26 12.80 7.86 5.61
N GLY A 27 12.68 7.84 6.94
CA GLY A 27 12.35 6.65 7.72
C GLY A 27 13.58 5.81 8.13
N SER A 28 13.47 5.15 9.29
CA SER A 28 14.49 4.22 9.78
C SER A 28 14.55 2.95 8.92
N PRO A 29 15.67 2.19 8.93
CA PRO A 29 15.74 0.90 8.25
C PRO A 29 14.60 -0.06 8.66
N ALA A 30 14.18 -0.02 9.92
CA ALA A 30 13.07 -0.81 10.43
C ALA A 30 11.73 -0.43 9.76
N LEU A 31 11.43 0.87 9.65
CA LEU A 31 10.23 1.35 8.95
C LEU A 31 10.24 1.01 7.46
N LYS A 32 11.41 1.09 6.81
CA LYS A 32 11.57 0.68 5.40
C LYS A 32 11.30 -0.81 5.21
N SER A 33 11.75 -1.64 6.15
CA SER A 33 11.49 -3.09 6.14
C SER A 33 10.00 -3.39 6.29
N VAL A 34 9.32 -2.77 7.27
CA VAL A 34 7.88 -2.90 7.46
C VAL A 34 7.10 -2.45 6.23
N THR A 35 7.49 -1.31 5.63
CA THR A 35 6.86 -0.79 4.41
C THR A 35 7.08 -1.73 3.22
N SER A 36 8.29 -2.30 3.07
CA SER A 36 8.59 -3.29 2.03
C SER A 36 7.76 -4.56 2.19
N ALA A 37 7.63 -5.06 3.42
CA ALA A 37 6.80 -6.23 3.73
C ALA A 37 5.31 -5.96 3.42
N ALA A 38 4.80 -4.77 3.77
CA ALA A 38 3.45 -4.34 3.42
C ALA A 38 3.24 -4.29 1.90
N CYS A 39 4.18 -3.71 1.14
CA CYS A 39 4.15 -3.71 -0.33
C CYS A 39 4.05 -5.13 -0.89
N ILE A 40 4.92 -6.04 -0.45
CA ILE A 40 4.93 -7.44 -0.91
C ILE A 40 3.58 -8.12 -0.64
N ARG A 41 3.06 -7.99 0.57
CA ARG A 41 1.75 -8.56 0.96
C ARG A 41 0.63 -8.00 0.08
N CYS A 42 0.64 -6.71 -0.19
CA CYS A 42 -0.38 -6.06 -1.02
C CYS A 42 -0.31 -6.47 -2.50
N PHE A 43 0.88 -6.77 -3.03
CA PHE A 43 0.99 -7.39 -4.36
C PHE A 43 0.40 -8.80 -4.37
N GLN A 44 0.69 -9.62 -3.36
CA GLN A 44 0.13 -10.98 -3.24
C GLN A 44 -1.40 -10.97 -3.13
N MET A 45 -1.96 -10.09 -2.30
CA MET A 45 -3.41 -9.95 -2.16
C MET A 45 -4.08 -9.49 -3.46
N ARG A 46 -3.40 -8.67 -4.26
CA ARG A 46 -3.92 -8.24 -5.57
C ARG A 46 -3.92 -9.36 -6.60
N GLN A 47 -2.92 -10.24 -6.60
CA GLN A 47 -2.91 -11.43 -7.47
C GLN A 47 -4.08 -12.37 -7.20
N GLN A 48 -4.62 -12.35 -5.98
CA GLN A 48 -5.78 -13.15 -5.58
C GLN A 48 -7.13 -12.51 -5.97
N ARG A 49 -7.15 -11.23 -6.36
CA ARG A 49 -8.37 -10.53 -6.78
C ARG A 49 -8.55 -10.68 -8.30
N VAL A 50 -9.77 -11.05 -8.72
CA VAL A 50 -10.15 -11.04 -10.14
C VAL A 50 -10.02 -9.60 -10.66
N GLN A 51 -9.14 -9.37 -11.62
CA GLN A 51 -9.01 -8.08 -12.28
C GLN A 51 -10.35 -7.74 -12.94
N GLN A 52 -11.01 -6.68 -12.47
CA GLN A 52 -12.16 -6.17 -13.20
C GLN A 52 -11.66 -5.50 -14.49
N PRO A 53 -12.33 -5.72 -15.62
CA PRO A 53 -11.93 -5.09 -16.87
C PRO A 53 -11.93 -3.57 -16.71
N LEU A 54 -10.79 -2.94 -17.03
CA LEU A 54 -10.64 -1.49 -17.06
C LEU A 54 -11.74 -0.88 -17.94
N PRO A 55 -12.49 0.12 -17.46
CA PRO A 55 -13.46 0.83 -18.29
C PRO A 55 -12.75 1.37 -19.54
N ARG A 56 -13.27 1.02 -20.72
CA ARG A 56 -12.75 1.51 -22.00
C ARG A 56 -12.97 3.03 -22.10
N ALA A 57 -11.91 3.73 -22.46
CA ALA A 57 -11.89 5.09 -23.00
C ALA A 57 -12.63 6.15 -22.18
N GLY A 58 -11.96 6.65 -21.14
CA GLY A 58 -12.23 7.94 -20.52
C GLY A 58 -11.00 8.39 -19.72
N THR A 59 -10.91 9.66 -19.35
CA THR A 59 -9.88 10.28 -18.48
C THR A 59 -9.96 9.77 -17.02
N PHE A 60 -10.30 8.50 -16.82
CA PHE A 60 -10.37 7.89 -15.51
C PHE A 60 -9.01 7.32 -15.14
N CYS A 61 -8.53 7.68 -13.95
CA CYS A 61 -7.36 7.03 -13.36
C CYS A 61 -7.67 5.55 -13.11
N SER A 62 -6.70 4.68 -13.36
CA SER A 62 -6.78 3.29 -12.91
C SER A 62 -6.88 3.24 -11.39
N SER A 63 -7.83 2.45 -10.87
CA SER A 63 -8.00 2.24 -9.42
C SER A 63 -6.84 1.47 -8.80
N GLU A 64 -6.04 0.75 -9.60
CA GLU A 64 -4.95 -0.11 -9.14
C GLU A 64 -3.96 0.60 -8.22
N ALA A 65 -3.60 1.84 -8.55
CA ALA A 65 -2.71 2.65 -7.71
C ALA A 65 -3.34 2.99 -6.35
N ALA A 66 -4.61 3.41 -6.35
CA ALA A 66 -5.33 3.78 -5.14
C ALA A 66 -5.58 2.56 -4.24
N GLN A 67 -5.98 1.43 -4.82
CA GLN A 67 -6.18 0.17 -4.10
C GLN A 67 -4.87 -0.33 -3.46
N PHE A 68 -3.77 -0.29 -4.23
CA PHE A 68 -2.46 -0.70 -3.73
C PHE A 68 -1.99 0.19 -2.57
N LEU A 69 -2.05 1.52 -2.73
CA LEU A 69 -1.64 2.45 -1.66
C LEU A 69 -2.51 2.33 -0.41
N SER A 70 -3.82 2.12 -0.59
CA SER A 70 -4.74 1.88 0.53
C SER A 70 -4.34 0.62 1.30
N CYS A 71 -4.05 -0.47 0.59
CA CYS A 71 -3.54 -1.69 1.19
C CYS A 71 -2.24 -1.46 1.97
N VAL A 72 -1.24 -0.82 1.35
CA VAL A 72 0.07 -0.60 1.98
C VAL A 72 -0.08 0.21 3.26
N ASN A 73 -0.85 1.31 3.22
CA ASN A 73 -1.10 2.13 4.40
C ASN A 73 -1.77 1.35 5.54
N MET A 74 -2.77 0.53 5.21
CA MET A 74 -3.48 -0.30 6.19
C MET A 74 -2.56 -1.37 6.78
N GLU A 75 -1.78 -2.07 5.96
CA GLU A 75 -0.83 -3.09 6.43
C GLU A 75 0.28 -2.48 7.28
N THR A 76 0.87 -1.35 6.87
CA THR A 76 1.88 -0.63 7.65
C THR A 76 1.32 -0.13 8.99
N PHE A 77 0.08 0.35 9.04
CA PHE A 77 -0.55 0.77 10.30
C PHE A 77 -0.82 -0.41 11.25
N LYS A 78 -1.33 -1.53 10.72
CA LYS A 78 -1.56 -2.76 11.48
C LYS A 78 -0.28 -3.32 12.08
N THR A 79 0.81 -3.25 11.33
CA THR A 79 2.14 -3.77 11.71
C THR A 79 3.08 -2.70 12.25
N CYS A 80 2.54 -1.54 12.64
CA CYS A 80 3.34 -0.44 13.16
C CYS A 80 4.17 -0.89 14.37
N LEU A 81 5.49 -0.65 14.31
CA LEU A 81 6.43 -1.07 15.34
C LEU A 81 6.14 -0.37 16.65
N GLN A 82 6.35 -1.07 17.75
CA GLN A 82 6.01 -0.58 19.09
C GLN A 82 6.72 0.74 19.44
N GLU A 83 7.95 0.94 18.95
CA GLU A 83 8.73 2.16 19.16
C GLU A 83 8.13 3.41 18.49
N TYR A 84 7.30 3.25 17.46
CA TYR A 84 6.57 4.36 16.80
C TYR A 84 5.08 4.36 17.18
N TRP A 85 4.63 3.40 17.99
CA TRP A 85 3.22 3.27 18.32
C TRP A 85 2.80 4.31 19.36
N THR A 86 1.77 5.09 19.02
CA THR A 86 1.09 5.94 20.01
C THR A 86 0.04 5.13 20.75
N ASN A 87 0.28 4.87 22.03
CA ASN A 87 -0.65 4.12 22.89
C ASN A 87 -1.84 4.99 23.34
N SER A 88 -2.78 5.22 22.43
CA SER A 88 -4.04 5.92 22.70
C SER A 88 -5.25 5.06 22.36
N SER A 89 -6.38 5.34 23.01
CA SER A 89 -7.67 4.69 22.70
C SER A 89 -8.04 4.87 21.23
N SER A 90 -7.85 6.07 20.67
CA SER A 90 -8.11 6.37 19.25
C SER A 90 -7.27 5.50 18.31
N CYS A 91 -5.97 5.36 18.57
CA CYS A 91 -5.09 4.52 17.75
C CYS A 91 -5.46 3.03 17.84
N ILE A 92 -5.77 2.54 19.05
CA ILE A 92 -6.20 1.15 19.28
C ILE A 92 -7.51 0.86 18.53
N THR A 93 -8.49 1.76 18.63
CA THR A 93 -9.78 1.63 17.93
C THR A 93 -9.58 1.64 16.42
N LEU A 94 -8.76 2.54 15.90
CA LEU A 94 -8.45 2.60 14.46
C LEU A 94 -7.77 1.32 13.97
N ARG A 95 -6.84 0.75 14.74
CA ARG A 95 -6.17 -0.50 14.37
C ARG A 95 -7.17 -1.65 14.24
N LYS A 96 -8.05 -1.82 15.24
CA LYS A 96 -9.12 -2.84 15.22
C LYS A 96 -10.11 -2.63 14.07
N PHE A 97 -10.42 -1.36 13.74
CA PHE A 97 -11.29 -1.05 12.62
C PHE A 97 -10.65 -1.46 11.28
N ILE A 98 -9.37 -1.14 11.07
CA ILE A 98 -8.62 -1.45 9.84
C ILE A 98 -8.50 -2.97 9.60
N GLU A 99 -8.48 -3.79 10.66
CA GLU A 99 -8.47 -5.26 10.54
C GLU A 99 -9.70 -5.81 9.79
N ASN A 100 -10.84 -5.11 9.88
CA ASN A 100 -12.11 -5.52 9.30
C ASN A 100 -12.57 -4.63 8.13
N CYS A 101 -11.80 -3.59 7.81
CA CYS A 101 -12.13 -2.67 6.74
C CYS A 101 -11.73 -3.28 5.38
N PRO A 102 -12.65 -3.42 4.42
CA PRO A 102 -12.28 -3.85 3.08
C PRO A 102 -11.42 -2.78 2.42
N ILE A 103 -10.33 -3.18 1.75
CA ILE A 103 -9.58 -2.26 0.89
C ILE A 103 -10.57 -1.75 -0.18
N PRO A 104 -10.75 -0.41 -0.30
CA PRO A 104 -11.69 0.18 -1.25
C PRO A 104 -11.46 -0.36 -2.66
N SER A 105 -12.55 -0.67 -3.38
CA SER A 105 -12.55 -1.13 -4.77
C SER A 105 -12.61 0.04 -5.74
#